data_AF-A0A7W4E5E5-F1
#
_entry.id   AF-A0A7W4E5E5-F1
#
_cell.length_a   1.000
_cell.length_b   1.000
_cell.length_c   1.000
_cell.angle_alpha   90.00
_cell.angle_beta   90.00
_cell.angle_gamma   90.00
#
_symmetry.space_group_name_H-M   'P 1'
#
loop_
_entity.id
_entity.type
_entity.pdbx_description
1 polymer ?
#
loop_
_entity_poly.entity_id
_entity_poly.type
_entity_poly.pdbx_seq_one_letter_code
_entity_poly.pdbx_strand_id
1 'polypeptide(L)'
;MKTNNKIQLHLKLNQLRYWIKHSLFSKERIMFLLLPTMFVFLLYFSVQSITKNWNLQQTLNTKLQEKQLMELKVSNMKLENQYYASEEYQELMARKLQDKKASGETMVMLPINSDIAKQKHANQKFSSNKQEQDNSNFRQWMKFLFRI
;
A
#
# COMPACT_ATOMS: atom_id res chain seq x y z
N MET A 1 -6.91 59.23 24.05
CA MET A 1 -5.75 58.45 24.54
C MET A 1 -5.23 57.36 23.56
N LYS A 2 -5.64 57.32 22.28
CA LYS A 2 -5.25 56.25 21.31
C LYS A 2 -4.19 56.68 20.28
N THR A 3 -3.94 57.99 20.16
CA THR A 3 -3.00 58.59 19.20
C THR A 3 -1.55 58.51 19.66
N ASN A 4 -1.31 58.59 20.98
CA ASN A 4 0.02 58.60 21.57
C ASN A 4 0.76 57.26 21.39
N ASN A 5 0.07 56.13 21.53
CA ASN A 5 0.65 54.79 21.33
C ASN A 5 1.10 54.54 19.89
N LYS A 6 0.36 55.03 18.89
CA LYS A 6 0.75 54.88 17.48
C LYS A 6 2.03 55.67 17.18
N ILE A 7 2.12 56.91 17.66
CA ILE A 7 3.29 57.76 17.47
C ILE A 7 4.52 57.13 18.13
N GLN A 8 4.37 56.59 19.35
CA GLN A 8 5.48 55.87 20.02
C GLN A 8 5.92 54.61 19.28
N LEU A 9 4.98 53.85 18.70
CA LEU A 9 5.32 52.68 17.88
C LEU A 9 6.11 53.08 16.62
N HIS A 10 5.70 54.16 15.93
CA HIS A 10 6.45 54.65 14.76
C HIS A 10 7.84 55.16 15.13
N LEU A 11 7.99 55.85 16.25
CA LEU A 11 9.29 56.31 16.74
C LEU A 11 10.20 55.13 17.11
N LYS A 12 9.67 54.12 17.82
CA LYS A 12 10.41 52.90 18.13
C LYS A 12 10.78 52.12 16.86
N LEU A 13 9.89 52.03 15.86
CA LEU A 13 10.22 51.43 14.56
C LEU A 13 11.34 52.18 13.85
N ASN A 14 11.30 53.51 13.84
CA ASN A 14 12.29 54.34 13.17
C ASN A 14 13.67 54.27 13.87
N GLN A 15 13.69 54.22 15.20
CA GLN A 15 14.89 54.01 16.00
C GLN A 15 15.47 52.62 15.76
N LEU A 16 14.62 51.59 15.76
CA LEU A 16 15.03 50.21 15.49
C LEU A 16 15.58 50.06 14.07
N ARG A 17 14.96 50.73 13.08
CA ARG A 17 15.47 50.79 11.70
C ARG A 17 16.82 51.48 11.60
N TYR A 18 16.99 52.62 12.28
CA TYR A 18 18.25 53.36 12.29
C TYR A 18 19.37 52.56 12.96
N TRP A 19 19.07 51.94 14.10
CA TRP A 19 20.00 51.08 14.83
C TRP A 19 20.38 49.85 14.01
N ILE A 20 19.43 49.14 13.38
CA ILE A 20 19.73 48.04 12.46
C ILE A 20 20.64 48.52 11.32
N LYS A 21 20.29 49.62 10.66
CA LYS A 21 21.05 50.14 9.51
C LYS A 21 22.49 50.52 9.88
N HIS A 22 22.70 51.10 11.06
CA HIS A 22 24.03 51.59 11.44
C HIS A 22 24.86 50.57 12.24
N SER A 23 24.23 49.81 13.13
CA SER A 23 24.90 48.83 14.01
C SER A 23 25.23 47.53 13.28
N LEU A 24 24.26 47.00 12.51
CA LEU A 24 24.40 45.69 11.86
C LEU A 24 25.07 45.78 10.47
N PHE A 25 24.82 46.85 9.71
CA PHE A 25 25.42 47.05 8.37
C PHE A 25 26.70 47.91 8.37
N SER A 26 27.41 47.98 9.49
CA SER A 26 28.77 48.53 9.52
C SER A 26 29.74 47.55 8.84
N LYS A 27 30.57 48.03 7.90
CA LYS A 27 31.44 47.22 7.02
C LYS A 27 32.29 46.19 7.78
N GLU A 28 32.71 46.54 9.00
CA GLU A 28 33.56 45.71 9.87
C GLU A 28 32.82 44.51 10.49
N ARG A 29 31.48 44.57 10.63
CA ARG A 29 30.67 43.55 11.33
C ARG A 29 29.82 42.69 10.40
N ILE A 30 29.82 42.99 9.09
CA ILE A 30 29.09 42.23 8.07
C ILE A 30 29.52 40.75 8.04
N MET A 31 30.81 40.47 8.28
CA MET A 31 31.34 39.10 8.31
C MET A 31 30.58 38.22 9.33
N PHE A 32 30.29 38.75 10.52
CA PHE A 32 29.59 38.02 11.59
C PHE A 32 28.12 37.74 11.26
N LEU A 33 27.52 38.48 10.32
CA LEU A 33 26.16 38.23 9.83
C LEU A 33 26.16 37.34 8.58
N LEU A 34 27.12 37.51 7.69
CA LEU A 34 27.22 36.77 6.44
C LEU A 34 27.48 35.28 6.69
N LEU A 35 28.40 34.97 7.61
CA LEU A 35 28.78 33.58 7.89
C LEU A 35 27.60 32.70 8.37
N PRO A 36 26.83 33.09 9.40
CA PRO A 36 25.68 32.28 9.83
C PRO A 36 24.54 32.30 8.80
N THR A 37 24.31 33.40 8.09
CA THR A 37 23.25 33.46 7.07
C THR A 37 23.57 32.54 5.90
N MET A 38 24.81 32.52 5.42
CA MET A 38 25.28 31.58 4.41
C MET A 38 25.04 30.12 4.87
N PHE A 39 25.36 29.82 6.12
CA PHE A 39 25.16 28.47 6.66
C PHE A 39 23.68 28.08 6.66
N VAL A 40 22.78 28.98 7.08
CA VAL A 40 21.32 28.76 7.02
C VAL A 40 20.85 28.54 5.58
N PHE A 41 21.34 29.33 4.62
CA PHE A 41 21.01 29.13 3.21
C PHE A 41 21.48 27.77 2.70
N LEU A 42 22.72 27.37 3.00
CA LEU A 42 23.24 26.06 2.60
C LEU A 42 22.41 24.91 3.18
N LEU A 43 22.03 25.00 4.46
CA LEU A 43 21.15 24.00 5.09
C LEU A 43 19.78 23.94 4.40
N TYR A 44 19.17 25.09 4.11
CA TYR A 44 17.90 25.16 3.41
C TYR A 44 17.97 24.52 2.01
N PHE A 45 18.98 24.87 1.23
CA PHE A 45 19.20 24.29 -0.10
C PHE A 45 19.50 22.79 -0.04
N SER A 46 20.29 22.34 0.95
CA SER A 46 20.59 20.92 1.16
C SER A 46 19.32 20.12 1.43
N VAL A 47 18.49 20.57 2.38
CA VAL A 47 17.20 19.92 2.69
C VAL A 47 16.30 19.88 1.46
N GLN A 48 16.20 20.99 0.72
CA GLN A 48 15.38 21.04 -0.50
C GLN A 48 15.84 20.02 -1.55
N SER A 49 17.16 19.83 -1.73
CA SER A 49 17.71 18.87 -2.68
C SER A 49 17.40 17.42 -2.28
N ILE A 50 17.54 17.09 -0.99
CA ILE A 50 17.24 15.76 -0.43
C ILE A 50 15.75 15.46 -0.59
N THR A 51 14.88 16.40 -0.24
CA THR A 51 13.42 16.23 -0.37
C THR A 51 13.01 15.97 -1.82
N LYS A 52 13.60 16.68 -2.79
CA LYS A 52 13.35 16.42 -4.22
C LYS A 52 13.78 15.00 -4.62
N ASN A 53 14.96 14.56 -4.20
CA ASN A 53 15.44 13.23 -4.49
C ASN A 53 14.56 12.15 -3.86
N TRP A 54 14.14 12.35 -2.60
CA TRP A 54 13.26 11.43 -1.90
C TRP A 54 11.90 11.29 -2.57
N ASN A 55 11.30 12.40 -3.03
CA ASN A 55 10.05 12.36 -3.79
C ASN A 55 10.18 11.61 -5.13
N LEU A 56 11.33 11.77 -5.81
CA LEU A 56 11.62 11.02 -7.03
C LEU A 56 11.75 9.52 -6.74
N GLN A 57 12.49 9.14 -5.68
CA GLN A 57 12.60 7.75 -5.26
C GLN A 57 11.24 7.15 -4.91
N GLN A 58 10.39 7.89 -4.20
CA GLN A 58 9.05 7.43 -3.85
C GLN A 58 8.21 7.15 -5.10
N THR A 59 8.25 8.07 -6.08
CA THR A 59 7.54 7.89 -7.36
C THR A 59 8.09 6.72 -8.17
N LEU A 60 9.41 6.52 -8.16
CA LEU A 60 10.05 5.38 -8.81
C LEU A 60 9.60 4.07 -8.16
N ASN A 61 9.61 4.01 -6.83
CA ASN A 61 9.21 2.82 -6.08
C ASN A 61 7.75 2.45 -6.34
N THR A 62 6.83 3.42 -6.38
CA THR A 62 5.43 3.15 -6.72
C THR A 62 5.29 2.61 -8.14
N LYS A 63 6.02 3.18 -9.11
CA LYS A 63 6.03 2.69 -10.50
C LYS A 63 6.62 1.29 -10.63
N LEU A 64 7.65 0.96 -9.87
CA LEU A 64 8.20 -0.40 -9.84
C LEU A 64 7.21 -1.41 -9.25
N GLN A 65 6.51 -1.04 -8.17
CA GLN A 65 5.47 -1.89 -7.60
C GLN A 65 4.31 -2.11 -8.58
N GLU A 66 3.84 -1.04 -9.24
CA GLU A 66 2.82 -1.14 -10.29
C GLU A 66 3.28 -2.07 -11.42
N LYS A 67 4.52 -1.93 -11.88
CA LYS A 67 5.10 -2.78 -12.92
C LYS A 67 5.13 -4.25 -12.49
N GLN A 68 5.63 -4.56 -11.30
CA GLN A 68 5.70 -5.93 -10.78
C GLN A 68 4.32 -6.57 -10.68
N LEU A 69 3.31 -5.81 -10.22
CA LEU A 69 1.94 -6.28 -10.17
C LEU A 69 1.40 -6.59 -11.57
N MET A 70 1.67 -5.73 -12.55
CA MET A 70 1.25 -5.94 -13.93
C MET A 70 1.95 -7.14 -14.57
N GLU A 71 3.25 -7.32 -14.33
CA GLU A 71 4.00 -8.50 -14.79
C GLU A 71 3.42 -9.80 -14.21
N LEU A 72 3.09 -9.81 -12.91
CA LEU A 72 2.44 -10.94 -12.28
C LEU A 72 1.07 -11.23 -12.92
N LYS A 73 0.24 -10.21 -13.14
CA LYS A 73 -1.07 -10.37 -13.82
C LYS A 73 -0.91 -10.97 -15.21
N VAL A 74 0.04 -10.48 -16.00
CA VAL A 74 0.32 -11.00 -17.34
C VAL A 74 0.79 -12.45 -17.29
N SER A 75 1.67 -12.81 -16.33
CA SER A 75 2.10 -14.18 -16.16
C SER A 75 0.95 -15.12 -15.78
N ASN A 76 0.03 -14.67 -14.91
CA ASN A 76 -1.13 -15.45 -14.52
C ASN A 76 -2.09 -15.64 -15.70
N MET A 77 -2.43 -14.58 -16.42
CA MET A 77 -3.25 -14.66 -17.63
C MET A 77 -2.64 -15.60 -18.69
N LYS A 78 -1.31 -15.56 -18.85
CA LYS A 78 -0.62 -16.49 -19.74
C LYS A 78 -0.78 -17.94 -19.30
N LEU A 79 -0.63 -18.20 -18.00
CA LEU A 79 -0.81 -19.53 -17.43
C LEU A 79 -2.26 -20.02 -17.57
N GLU A 80 -3.24 -19.16 -17.29
CA GLU A 80 -4.67 -19.47 -17.47
C GLU A 80 -4.98 -19.81 -18.92
N ASN A 81 -4.48 -19.02 -19.87
CA ASN A 81 -4.63 -19.31 -21.30
C ASN A 81 -3.99 -20.64 -21.69
N GLN A 82 -2.79 -20.95 -21.16
CA GLN A 82 -2.13 -22.24 -21.39
C GLN A 82 -2.92 -23.40 -20.81
N TYR A 83 -3.49 -23.23 -19.62
CA TYR A 83 -4.36 -24.21 -18.99
C TYR A 83 -5.61 -24.48 -19.84
N TYR A 84 -6.27 -23.45 -20.34
CA TYR A 84 -7.43 -23.62 -21.22
C TYR A 84 -7.09 -24.20 -22.60
N ALA A 85 -5.87 -23.99 -23.07
CA ALA A 85 -5.36 -24.58 -24.30
C ALA A 85 -4.94 -26.04 -24.15
N SER A 86 -4.79 -26.55 -22.91
CA SER A 86 -4.38 -27.93 -22.67
C SER A 86 -5.45 -28.93 -23.14
N GLU A 87 -4.99 -30.07 -23.69
CA GLU A 87 -5.87 -31.12 -24.19
C GLU A 87 -6.77 -31.68 -23.08
N GLU A 88 -6.22 -31.86 -21.88
CA GLU A 88 -6.97 -32.36 -20.72
C GLU A 88 -8.15 -31.44 -20.36
N TYR A 89 -7.92 -30.13 -20.30
CA TYR A 89 -8.99 -29.18 -20.01
C TYR A 89 -10.04 -29.18 -21.13
N GLN A 90 -9.61 -29.17 -22.39
CA GLN A 90 -10.52 -29.20 -23.54
C GLN A 90 -11.35 -30.49 -23.57
N GLU A 91 -10.76 -31.62 -23.23
CA GLU A 91 -11.44 -32.90 -23.11
C GLU A 91 -12.48 -32.87 -21.99
N LEU A 92 -12.10 -32.43 -20.79
CA LEU A 92 -13.03 -32.30 -19.66
C LEU A 92 -14.21 -31.39 -19.99
N MET A 93 -13.95 -30.27 -20.68
CA MET A 93 -14.99 -29.34 -21.10
C MET A 93 -15.86 -29.91 -22.22
N ALA A 94 -15.30 -30.67 -23.17
CA ALA A 94 -16.07 -31.39 -24.17
C ALA A 94 -16.98 -32.45 -23.54
N ARG A 95 -16.48 -33.19 -22.54
CA ARG A 95 -17.29 -34.15 -21.76
C ARG A 95 -18.43 -33.44 -21.03
N LYS A 96 -18.15 -32.31 -20.39
CA LYS A 96 -19.13 -31.55 -19.57
C LYS A 96 -20.18 -30.81 -20.38
N LEU A 97 -19.80 -30.20 -21.50
CA LEU A 97 -20.69 -29.31 -22.27
C LEU A 97 -21.38 -30.00 -23.45
N GLN A 98 -20.76 -31.04 -24.00
CA GLN A 98 -21.24 -31.71 -25.22
C GLN A 98 -21.64 -33.17 -24.96
N ASP A 99 -21.65 -33.60 -23.69
CA ASP A 99 -21.91 -34.99 -23.28
C ASP A 99 -21.08 -36.01 -24.08
N LYS A 100 -19.85 -35.63 -24.44
CA LYS A 100 -18.92 -36.48 -25.17
C LYS A 100 -18.24 -37.47 -24.24
N LYS A 101 -17.83 -38.61 -24.78
CA LYS A 101 -17.07 -39.65 -24.07
C LYS A 101 -15.92 -40.13 -24.94
N ALA A 102 -14.85 -40.63 -24.32
CA ALA A 102 -13.77 -41.23 -25.09
C ALA A 102 -14.21 -42.60 -25.66
N SER A 103 -13.50 -43.07 -26.70
CA SER A 103 -13.77 -44.38 -27.28
C SER A 103 -13.52 -45.48 -26.24
N GLY A 104 -14.46 -46.41 -26.08
CA GLY A 104 -14.40 -47.48 -25.08
C GLY A 104 -15.01 -47.14 -23.71
N GLU A 105 -15.39 -45.89 -23.46
CA GLU A 105 -16.09 -45.50 -22.22
C GLU A 105 -17.61 -45.69 -22.33
N THR A 106 -18.27 -45.99 -21.20
CA THR A 106 -19.73 -46.07 -21.09
C THR A 106 -20.25 -44.86 -20.32
N MET A 107 -21.10 -44.05 -20.96
CA MET A 107 -21.73 -42.89 -20.32
C MET A 107 -23.03 -43.32 -19.65
N VAL A 108 -23.15 -43.01 -18.35
CA VAL A 108 -24.35 -43.30 -17.54
C VAL A 108 -25.02 -41.98 -17.20
N MET A 109 -26.19 -41.72 -17.79
CA MET A 109 -27.00 -40.55 -17.48
C MET A 109 -27.81 -40.82 -16.21
N LEU A 110 -27.57 -40.02 -15.17
CA LEU A 110 -28.31 -40.11 -13.91
C LEU A 110 -29.54 -39.20 -13.97
N PRO A 111 -30.72 -39.65 -13.51
CA PRO A 111 -31.87 -38.77 -13.35
C PRO A 111 -31.57 -37.69 -12.31
N ILE A 112 -32.31 -36.58 -12.37
CA ILE A 112 -32.20 -35.51 -11.38
C ILE A 112 -32.36 -36.13 -9.99
N ASN A 113 -31.35 -35.93 -9.13
CA ASN A 113 -31.37 -36.45 -7.77
C ASN A 113 -32.62 -35.97 -7.03
N SER A 114 -33.39 -36.90 -6.47
CA SER A 114 -34.55 -36.60 -5.62
C SER A 114 -34.13 -35.81 -4.38
N ASP A 115 -35.04 -35.05 -3.78
CA ASP A 115 -34.73 -34.26 -2.59
C ASP A 115 -34.28 -35.13 -1.41
N ILE A 116 -34.79 -36.36 -1.34
CA ILE A 116 -34.37 -37.39 -0.38
C ILE A 116 -32.90 -37.79 -0.63
N ALA A 117 -32.46 -37.94 -1.88
CA ALA A 117 -31.07 -38.26 -2.22
C ALA A 117 -30.10 -37.10 -1.92
N LYS A 118 -30.54 -35.85 -2.15
CA LYS A 118 -29.76 -34.65 -1.79
C LYS A 118 -29.58 -34.51 -0.27
N GLN A 119 -30.60 -34.90 0.51
CA GLN A 119 -30.55 -34.86 1.98
C GLN A 119 -29.90 -36.08 2.63
N LYS A 120 -29.68 -37.18 1.88
CA LYS A 120 -29.09 -38.43 2.37
C LYS A 120 -27.73 -38.24 3.08
N HIS A 121 -26.95 -37.25 2.65
CA HIS A 121 -25.66 -36.89 3.23
C HIS A 121 -25.66 -35.52 3.94
N ALA A 122 -26.78 -34.79 3.96
CA ALA A 122 -26.87 -33.48 4.63
C ALA A 122 -26.70 -33.59 6.16
N ASN A 123 -27.05 -34.75 6.73
CA ASN A 123 -26.86 -35.06 8.15
C ASN A 123 -25.54 -35.78 8.45
N GLN A 124 -24.77 -36.17 7.43
CA GLN A 124 -23.38 -36.55 7.60
C GLN A 124 -22.55 -35.26 7.68
N LYS A 125 -22.76 -34.52 8.77
CA LYS A 125 -21.71 -33.66 9.28
C LYS A 125 -20.54 -34.61 9.50
N PHE A 126 -19.50 -34.47 8.68
CA PHE A 126 -18.19 -34.96 9.08
C PHE A 126 -18.03 -34.51 10.52
N SER A 127 -17.88 -35.45 11.44
CA SER A 127 -17.54 -35.13 12.82
C SER A 127 -16.13 -34.59 12.79
N SER A 128 -15.99 -33.34 12.33
CA SER A 128 -14.99 -32.44 12.84
C SER A 128 -15.42 -32.20 14.28
N ASN A 129 -15.13 -33.18 15.13
CA ASN A 129 -14.93 -32.96 16.55
C ASN A 129 -13.64 -32.14 16.69
N LYS A 130 -13.61 -30.97 16.05
CA LYS A 130 -12.72 -29.90 16.37
C LYS A 130 -13.67 -28.93 17.02
N GLN A 131 -13.68 -28.97 18.35
CA GLN A 131 -14.30 -27.92 19.15
C GLN A 131 -13.86 -26.59 18.52
N GLU A 132 -14.76 -25.94 17.79
CA GLU A 132 -14.63 -24.53 17.41
C GLU A 132 -14.81 -23.74 18.69
N GLN A 133 -13.80 -23.86 19.53
CA GLN A 133 -13.62 -23.01 20.67
C GLN A 133 -13.31 -21.65 20.05
N ASP A 134 -14.28 -20.75 20.15
CA ASP A 134 -14.22 -19.35 19.75
C ASP A 134 -13.00 -18.69 20.38
N ASN A 135 -11.86 -18.87 19.73
CA ASN A 135 -10.59 -18.31 20.12
C ASN A 135 -10.35 -17.15 19.16
N SER A 136 -10.59 -15.93 19.64
CA SER A 136 -10.08 -14.69 19.02
C SER A 136 -8.67 -14.92 18.44
N ASN A 137 -8.39 -14.40 17.24
CA ASN A 137 -7.10 -14.52 16.55
C ASN A 137 -5.90 -14.32 17.49
N PHE A 138 -5.99 -13.35 18.40
CA PHE A 138 -4.95 -13.07 19.39
C PHE A 138 -4.67 -14.27 20.32
N ARG A 139 -5.70 -14.97 20.78
CA ARG A 139 -5.57 -16.14 21.66
C ARG A 139 -4.94 -17.32 20.92
N GLN A 140 -5.20 -17.46 19.62
CA GLN A 140 -4.54 -18.46 18.78
C GLN A 140 -3.04 -18.16 18.62
N TRP A 141 -2.68 -16.89 18.40
CA TRP A 141 -1.28 -16.46 18.35
C TRP A 141 -0.55 -16.65 19.68
N MET A 142 -1.17 -16.30 20.80
CA MET A 142 -0.59 -16.52 22.13
C MET A 142 -0.38 -18.01 22.42
N LYS A 143 -1.36 -18.87 22.09
CA LYS A 143 -1.23 -20.32 22.21
C LYS A 143 -0.13 -20.89 21.31
N PHE A 144 0.02 -20.38 20.09
CA PHE A 144 1.09 -20.79 19.19
C PHE A 144 2.48 -20.41 19.74
N LEU A 145 2.65 -19.16 20.14
CA LEU A 145 3.94 -18.63 20.59
C LEU A 145 4.38 -19.18 21.95
N PHE A 146 3.44 -19.40 22.87
CA PHE A 146 3.74 -19.77 24.25
C PHE A 146 3.27 -21.18 24.66
N ARG A 147 2.66 -21.92 23.73
CA ARG A 147 2.28 -23.34 23.88
C ARG A 147 1.40 -23.61 25.12
N ILE A 148 0.50 -22.67 25.43
CA ILE A 148 -0.49 -22.69 26.53
C ILE A 148 -1.91 -22.85 25.96
#